data_AF-A0A924DCF7-F1
#
_entry.id   AF-A0A924DCF7-F1
#
_cell.length_a   1.000
_cell.length_b   1.000
_cell.length_c   1.000
_cell.angle_alpha   90.00
_cell.angle_beta   90.00
_cell.angle_gamma   90.00
#
_symmetry.space_group_name_H-M   'P 1'
#
loop_
_entity.id
_entity.type
_entity.pdbx_description
1 polymer ?
#
loop_
_entity_poly.entity_id
_entity_poly.type
_entity_poly.pdbx_seq_one_letter_code
_entity_poly.pdbx_strand_id
1 'polypeptide(L)'
;MGIVTVTIPDEQILEAVHIVFVRDGINATTRDIARQAGVGEGSLFRRFPTKEALFTAAILTPPPPAWVRELETLVGQGDLRANLIHVTRGIIQFAQEGLPLVMVEWAQSRAYLCFRPFH
;
A
#
# COMPACT_ATOMS: atom_id res chain seq x y z
N MET A 1 -34.34 2.88 -12.20
CA MET A 1 -33.20 2.02 -11.84
C MET A 1 -31.92 2.79 -12.17
N GLY A 2 -31.52 3.73 -11.30
CA GLY A 2 -30.33 4.56 -11.54
C GLY A 2 -29.09 3.79 -11.09
N ILE A 3 -28.19 3.50 -12.02
CA ILE A 3 -26.84 3.01 -11.71
C ILE A 3 -26.13 4.13 -10.94
N VAL A 4 -26.12 4.04 -9.62
CA VAL A 4 -25.23 4.85 -8.78
C VAL A 4 -23.83 4.32 -9.04
N THR A 5 -23.11 4.93 -9.97
CA THR A 5 -21.67 4.70 -10.09
C THR A 5 -21.02 5.36 -8.87
N VAL A 6 -20.81 4.57 -7.81
CA VAL A 6 -20.00 4.99 -6.67
C VAL A 6 -18.57 5.17 -7.19
N THR A 7 -18.17 6.42 -7.40
CA THR A 7 -16.78 6.77 -7.74
C THR A 7 -15.97 6.71 -6.45
N ILE A 8 -15.24 5.62 -6.22
CA ILE A 8 -14.35 5.51 -5.07
C ILE A 8 -13.09 6.37 -5.29
N PRO A 9 -12.44 6.90 -4.24
CA PRO A 9 -11.16 7.62 -4.36
C PRO A 9 -10.00 6.67 -4.71
N ASP A 10 -8.89 7.21 -5.25
CA ASP A 10 -7.73 6.39 -5.63
C ASP A 10 -7.10 5.72 -4.41
N GLU A 11 -7.08 6.41 -3.28
CA GLU A 11 -6.56 5.94 -2.00
C GLU A 11 -7.24 4.63 -1.56
N GLN A 12 -8.55 4.48 -1.78
CA GLN A 12 -9.27 3.23 -1.49
C GLN A 12 -8.89 2.09 -2.45
N ILE A 13 -8.58 2.42 -3.72
CA ILE A 13 -8.06 1.43 -4.66
C ILE A 13 -6.67 0.98 -4.21
N LEU A 14 -5.79 1.90 -3.84
CA LEU A 14 -4.43 1.60 -3.40
C LEU A 14 -4.42 0.83 -2.06
N GLU A 15 -5.34 1.12 -1.15
CA GLU A 15 -5.57 0.32 0.06
C GLU A 15 -5.98 -1.11 -0.28
N ALA A 16 -6.88 -1.30 -1.25
CA ALA A 16 -7.26 -2.63 -1.73
C ALA A 16 -6.07 -3.39 -2.36
N VAL A 17 -5.19 -2.70 -3.09
CA VAL A 17 -3.94 -3.28 -3.61
C VAL A 17 -3.10 -3.83 -2.46
N HIS A 18 -2.88 -3.04 -1.40
CA HIS A 18 -2.11 -3.47 -0.24
C HIS A 18 -2.72 -4.69 0.45
N ILE A 19 -4.03 -4.67 0.70
CA ILE A 19 -4.74 -5.78 1.37
C ILE A 19 -4.59 -7.08 0.57
N VAL A 20 -4.85 -7.04 -0.74
CA VAL A 20 -4.76 -8.23 -1.59
C VAL A 20 -3.32 -8.73 -1.68
N PHE A 21 -2.35 -7.82 -1.74
CA PHE A 21 -0.95 -8.20 -1.85
C PHE A 21 -0.39 -8.79 -0.55
N VAL A 22 -0.73 -8.22 0.62
CA VAL A 22 -0.36 -8.81 1.93
C VAL A 22 -0.96 -10.20 2.09
N ARG A 23 -2.19 -10.41 1.61
CA ARG A 23 -2.89 -11.70 1.69
C ARG A 23 -2.34 -12.74 0.71
N ASP A 24 -2.17 -12.37 -0.55
CA ASP A 24 -1.98 -13.30 -1.66
C ASP A 24 -0.56 -13.25 -2.27
N GLY A 25 0.25 -12.25 -1.91
CA GLY A 25 1.61 -12.04 -2.39
C GLY A 25 1.71 -12.00 -3.92
N ILE A 26 2.63 -12.79 -4.48
CA ILE A 26 2.86 -12.91 -5.93
C ILE A 26 1.64 -13.43 -6.71
N ASN A 27 0.67 -14.06 -6.03
CA ASN A 27 -0.54 -14.59 -6.68
C ASN A 27 -1.63 -13.53 -6.81
N ALA A 28 -1.42 -12.31 -6.29
CA ALA A 28 -2.36 -11.21 -6.40
C ALA A 28 -2.67 -10.87 -7.87
N THR A 29 -3.96 -10.89 -8.21
CA THR A 29 -4.45 -10.49 -9.54
C THR A 29 -5.15 -9.14 -9.50
N THR A 30 -5.16 -8.42 -10.64
CA THR A 30 -5.93 -7.17 -10.80
C THR A 30 -7.43 -7.39 -10.61
N ARG A 31 -7.93 -8.60 -10.90
CA ARG A 31 -9.30 -9.04 -10.61
C ARG A 31 -9.58 -9.07 -9.11
N ASP A 32 -8.67 -9.64 -8.33
CA ASP A 32 -8.83 -9.72 -6.87
C ASP A 32 -8.80 -8.32 -6.23
N ILE A 33 -7.96 -7.44 -6.76
CA ILE A 33 -7.88 -6.02 -6.36
C ILE A 33 -9.19 -5.29 -6.70
N ALA A 34 -9.68 -5.41 -7.93
CA ALA A 34 -10.92 -4.78 -8.36
C ALA A 34 -12.11 -5.25 -7.50
N ARG A 35 -12.19 -6.56 -7.22
CA ARG A 35 -13.16 -7.15 -6.30
C ARG A 35 -13.03 -6.60 -4.88
N GLN A 36 -11.80 -6.51 -4.35
CA GLN A 36 -11.54 -5.96 -3.02
C GLN A 36 -11.95 -4.48 -2.91
N ALA A 37 -11.72 -3.70 -3.96
CA ALA A 37 -12.10 -2.29 -4.05
C ALA A 37 -13.58 -2.07 -4.40
N GLY A 38 -14.34 -3.13 -4.72
CA GLY A 38 -15.74 -3.01 -5.12
C GLY A 38 -15.96 -2.33 -6.48
N VAL A 39 -14.96 -2.37 -7.37
CA VAL A 39 -15.02 -1.77 -8.72
C VAL A 39 -14.86 -2.83 -9.82
N GLY A 40 -15.26 -2.47 -11.04
CA GLY A 40 -14.95 -3.30 -12.21
C GLY A 40 -13.49 -3.13 -12.65
N GLU A 41 -12.88 -4.18 -13.21
CA GLU A 41 -11.51 -4.12 -13.73
C GLU A 41 -11.32 -3.04 -14.80
N GLY A 42 -12.33 -2.79 -15.65
CA GLY A 42 -12.27 -1.70 -16.64
C GLY A 42 -12.15 -0.31 -15.99
N SER A 43 -12.77 -0.10 -14.83
CA SER A 43 -12.65 1.15 -14.07
C SER A 43 -11.27 1.30 -13.45
N LEU A 44 -10.68 0.19 -12.98
CA LEU A 44 -9.32 0.13 -12.46
C LEU A 44 -8.31 0.50 -13.56
N PHE A 45 -8.38 -0.15 -14.74
CA PHE A 45 -7.47 0.12 -15.86
C PHE A 45 -7.65 1.49 -16.50
N ARG A 46 -8.84 2.10 -16.39
CA ARG A 46 -9.06 3.49 -16.83
C ARG A 46 -8.25 4.49 -15.99
N ARG A 47 -8.01 4.20 -14.71
CA ARG A 47 -7.27 5.05 -13.78
C ARG A 47 -5.78 4.69 -13.72
N PHE A 48 -5.49 3.40 -13.77
CA PHE A 48 -4.15 2.82 -13.74
C PHE A 48 -3.96 1.99 -15.01
N PRO A 49 -3.43 2.58 -16.09
CA PRO A 49 -3.41 1.95 -17.42
C PRO A 49 -2.73 0.59 -17.48
N THR A 50 -1.79 0.33 -16.56
CA THR A 50 -1.08 -0.96 -16.48
C THR A 50 -1.05 -1.49 -15.05
N LYS A 51 -0.79 -2.79 -14.91
CA LYS A 51 -0.56 -3.42 -13.61
C LYS A 51 0.59 -2.73 -12.89
N GLU A 52 1.69 -2.45 -13.59
CA GLU A 52 2.86 -1.74 -13.06
C GLU A 52 2.48 -0.38 -12.52
N ALA A 53 1.73 0.44 -13.28
CA ALA A 53 1.29 1.76 -12.84
C ALA A 53 0.44 1.71 -11.55
N LEU A 54 -0.42 0.69 -11.42
CA LEU A 54 -1.21 0.47 -10.20
C LEU A 54 -0.33 0.11 -9.00
N PHE A 55 0.62 -0.82 -9.18
CA PHE A 55 1.51 -1.25 -8.10
C PHE A 55 2.50 -0.16 -7.69
N THR A 56 3.09 0.57 -8.65
CA THR A 56 3.95 1.73 -8.37
C THR A 56 3.17 2.80 -7.59
N ALA A 57 1.93 3.12 -7.99
CA ALA A 57 1.11 4.09 -7.26
C ALA A 57 0.84 3.65 -5.82
N ALA A 58 0.55 2.35 -5.60
CA ALA A 58 0.36 1.79 -4.26
C ALA A 58 1.64 1.92 -3.43
N ILE A 59 2.81 1.60 -3.99
CA ILE A 59 4.09 1.68 -3.28
C ILE A 59 4.44 3.11 -2.87
N LEU A 60 4.18 4.08 -3.74
CA LEU A 60 4.46 5.50 -3.47
C LEU A 60 3.45 6.14 -2.53
N THR A 61 2.28 5.53 -2.35
CA THR A 61 1.18 6.06 -1.53
C THR A 61 0.63 4.96 -0.61
N PRO A 62 1.42 4.51 0.38
CA PRO A 62 0.95 3.50 1.31
C PRO A 62 -0.15 4.07 2.21
N PRO A 63 -1.16 3.26 2.58
CA PRO A 63 -2.15 3.69 3.56
C PRO A 63 -1.46 3.99 4.89
N PRO A 64 -1.96 4.96 5.67
CA PRO A 64 -1.42 5.23 6.99
C PRO A 64 -1.51 3.96 7.85
N PRO A 65 -0.40 3.55 8.51
CA PRO A 65 -0.40 2.36 9.35
C PRO A 65 -1.47 2.43 10.45
N ALA A 66 -2.05 1.29 10.84
CA ALA A 66 -3.05 1.25 11.90
C ALA A 66 -2.56 1.89 13.21
N TRP A 67 -1.30 1.64 13.59
CA TRP A 67 -0.68 2.20 14.79
C TRP A 67 -0.56 3.74 14.75
N VAL A 68 -0.56 4.37 13.56
CA VAL A 68 -0.53 5.84 13.44
C VAL A 68 -1.80 6.46 14.00
N ARG A 69 -2.96 5.81 13.84
CA ARG A 69 -4.23 6.29 14.41
C ARG A 69 -4.23 6.24 15.95
N GLU A 70 -3.45 5.36 16.54
CA GLU A 70 -3.34 5.21 17.99
C GLU A 70 -2.47 6.32 18.63
N LEU A 71 -1.59 6.97 17.84
CA LEU A 71 -0.68 8.00 18.34
C LEU A 71 -1.39 9.18 19.00
N GLU A 72 -2.52 9.61 18.46
CA GLU A 72 -3.31 10.71 19.02
C GLU A 72 -3.76 10.39 20.46
N THR A 73 -4.04 9.12 20.73
CA THR A 73 -4.45 8.67 22.07
C THR A 73 -3.29 8.67 23.06
N LEU A 74 -2.04 8.62 22.59
CA LEU A 74 -0.86 8.60 23.46
C LEU A 74 -0.40 10.00 23.91
N VAL A 75 -0.98 11.08 23.34
CA VAL A 75 -0.60 12.45 23.68
C VAL A 75 -0.93 12.76 25.14
N GLY A 76 0.10 13.13 25.91
CA GLY A 76 -0.06 13.44 27.34
C GLY A 76 -0.32 12.21 28.23
N GLN A 77 -0.24 11.00 27.69
CA GLN A 77 -0.45 9.75 28.42
C GLN A 77 0.85 8.98 28.65
N GLY A 78 0.98 8.33 29.80
CA GLY A 78 2.04 7.33 30.06
C GLY A 78 3.47 7.88 30.16
N ASP A 79 4.44 6.97 30.11
CA ASP A 79 5.87 7.28 30.10
C ASP A 79 6.37 7.53 28.67
N LEU A 80 7.17 8.58 28.48
CA LEU A 80 7.68 8.97 27.17
C LEU A 80 8.51 7.84 26.52
N ARG A 81 9.38 7.18 27.29
CA ARG A 81 10.23 6.11 26.76
C ARG A 81 9.36 4.93 26.31
N ALA A 82 8.38 4.52 27.11
CA ALA A 82 7.45 3.47 26.75
C ALA A 82 6.69 3.78 25.45
N ASN A 83 6.18 5.01 25.32
CA ASN A 83 5.50 5.45 24.10
C ASN A 83 6.42 5.43 22.88
N LEU A 84 7.66 5.94 23.01
CA LEU A 84 8.63 5.90 21.91
C LEU A 84 8.99 4.47 21.48
N ILE A 85 9.08 3.53 22.42
CA ILE A 85 9.29 2.10 22.11
C ILE A 85 8.08 1.54 21.36
N HIS A 86 6.86 1.87 21.78
CA HIS A 86 5.63 1.44 21.10
C HIS A 86 5.60 1.97 19.66
N VAL A 87 5.85 3.27 19.45
CA VAL A 87 5.95 3.89 18.12
C VAL A 87 7.03 3.21 17.26
N THR A 88 8.23 3.02 17.81
CA THR A 88 9.34 2.39 17.09
C THR A 88 8.99 0.97 16.65
N ARG A 89 8.31 0.20 17.52
CA ARG A 89 7.84 -1.16 17.18
C ARG A 89 6.80 -1.12 16.06
N GLY A 90 5.86 -0.18 16.10
CA GLY A 90 4.88 0.04 15.02
C GLY A 90 5.54 0.34 13.68
N ILE A 91 6.57 1.20 13.64
CA ILE A 91 7.34 1.50 12.43
C ILE A 91 8.00 0.25 11.86
N ILE A 92 8.69 -0.52 12.70
CA ILE A 92 9.39 -1.74 12.27
C ILE A 92 8.42 -2.77 11.72
N GLN A 93 7.29 -3.00 12.42
CA GLN A 93 6.26 -3.94 11.98
C GLN A 93 5.64 -3.52 10.65
N PHE A 94 5.29 -2.24 10.51
CA PHE A 94 4.78 -1.70 9.26
C PHE A 94 5.78 -1.85 8.10
N ALA A 95 7.06 -1.56 8.36
CA ALA A 95 8.10 -1.76 7.36
C ALA A 95 8.20 -3.24 6.98
N GLN A 96 8.12 -4.18 7.93
CA GLN A 96 8.18 -5.61 7.67
C GLN A 96 6.98 -6.14 6.87
N GLU A 97 5.78 -5.63 7.13
CA GLU A 97 4.54 -6.02 6.43
C GLU A 97 4.40 -5.36 5.05
N GLY A 98 4.93 -4.14 4.87
CA GLY A 98 4.88 -3.38 3.60
C GLY A 98 6.06 -3.62 2.64
N LEU A 99 7.22 -4.03 3.17
CA LEU A 99 8.43 -4.35 2.39
C LEU A 99 8.22 -5.30 1.19
N PRO A 100 7.32 -6.30 1.23
CA PRO A 100 7.08 -7.19 0.10
C PRO A 100 6.61 -6.47 -1.18
N LEU A 101 5.87 -5.36 -1.07
CA LEU A 101 5.45 -4.57 -2.24
C LEU A 101 6.65 -3.92 -2.94
N VAL A 102 7.56 -3.33 -2.16
CA VAL A 102 8.80 -2.72 -2.65
C VAL A 102 9.72 -3.79 -3.23
N MET A 103 9.89 -4.93 -2.56
CA MET A 103 10.80 -6.00 -3.02
C MET A 103 10.34 -6.72 -4.30
N VAL A 104 9.04 -6.94 -4.51
CA VAL A 104 8.55 -7.63 -5.72
C VAL A 104 8.61 -6.72 -6.95
N GLU A 105 8.34 -5.41 -6.81
CA GLU A 105 8.59 -4.43 -7.87
C GLU A 105 10.10 -4.34 -8.18
N TRP A 106 10.96 -4.32 -7.15
CA TRP A 106 12.42 -4.30 -7.30
C TRP A 106 12.98 -5.57 -7.96
N ALA A 107 12.40 -6.74 -7.71
CA ALA A 107 12.87 -8.02 -8.26
C ALA A 107 12.44 -8.25 -9.71
N GLN A 108 11.29 -7.69 -10.14
CA GLN A 108 10.77 -7.86 -11.50
C GLN A 108 11.22 -6.76 -12.47
N SER A 109 11.62 -5.58 -11.96
CA SER A 109 12.12 -4.47 -12.78
C SER A 109 13.61 -4.63 -13.12
N ARG A 110 13.97 -5.64 -13.94
CA ARG A 110 15.26 -5.66 -14.67
C ARG A 110 15.20 -4.68 -15.83
N ALA A 111 15.35 -3.38 -15.55
CA ALA A 111 15.59 -2.36 -16.58
C ALA A 111 15.97 -0.96 -15.98
N TYR A 112 17.30 -0.71 -15.91
CA TYR A 112 17.99 0.59 -16.07
C TYR A 112 18.26 1.55 -14.86
N LEU A 113 19.54 1.59 -14.43
CA LEU A 113 20.35 2.81 -14.20
C LEU A 113 20.21 3.71 -12.93
N CYS A 114 20.36 3.24 -11.68
CA CYS A 114 20.76 4.20 -10.60
C CYS A 114 21.64 3.68 -9.45
N PHE A 115 22.31 2.55 -9.62
CA PHE A 115 23.44 2.18 -8.75
C PHE A 115 24.72 2.10 -9.58
N ARG A 116 25.13 3.24 -10.17
CA ARG A 116 26.55 3.43 -10.45
C ARG A 116 27.22 3.78 -9.12
N PRO A 117 28.21 3.02 -8.65
CA PRO A 117 29.01 3.45 -7.52
C PRO A 117 29.67 4.77 -7.89
N PHE A 118 29.65 5.73 -6.96
CA PHE A 118 30.39 6.98 -7.06
C PHE A 118 31.85 6.68 -7.43
N HIS A 119 32.31 7.26 -8.54
CA HIS A 119 33.73 7.43 -8.85
C HIS A 119 34.15 8.81 -8.36
#